data_AF-A0A938A9Z6-F1
#
_entry.id   AF-A0A938A9Z6-F1
#
_cell.length_a   1.000
_cell.length_b   1.000
_cell.length_c   1.000
_cell.angle_alpha   90.00
_cell.angle_beta   90.00
_cell.angle_gamma   90.00
#
_symmetry.space_group_name_H-M   'P 1'
#
loop_
_entity.id
_entity.type
_entity.pdbx_description
1 polymer ?
#
loop_
_entity_poly.entity_id
_entity_poly.type
_entity_poly.pdbx_seq_one_letter_code
_entity_poly.pdbx_strand_id
1 'polypeptide(L)'
;MIALVFSRRRGGGAVIDAGGGNRAGKSASAKAPAASTGGTDDVSTAGDLLRAEGADAYLEFFADWLEDKASEALGDEAVAPEPTRRLANAAREILPTLLRDGRATVVIPALVAGADGPKDFRQDVDLATLEPVLVGEHLMGIRELLYGHGEDQATVALGHWLMNQAEGDGEAEERDLWVSPDAVLRIADATRAAIRDLNAQGRAEVVVRGLVCQRSKKSYDLVRTVDTAVMNEAREGLAHTDSFIADLRRKNKAPPEMRRTKP
;
A
#
# COMPACT_ATOMS: atom_id res chain seq x y z
N MET A 1 25.31 10.37 23.94
CA MET A 1 26.27 9.54 23.19
C MET A 1 25.43 8.65 22.27
N ILE A 2 25.39 8.95 20.97
CA ILE A 2 24.57 8.20 20.00
C ILE A 2 25.41 7.01 19.53
N ALA A 3 24.92 5.80 19.80
CA ALA A 3 25.52 4.57 19.29
C ALA A 3 24.88 4.25 17.93
N LEU A 4 25.62 4.52 16.84
CA LEU A 4 25.33 3.92 15.54
C LEU A 4 25.89 2.49 15.55
N VAL A 5 25.00 1.50 15.68
CA VAL A 5 25.36 0.11 15.44
C VAL A 5 25.14 -0.18 13.96
N PHE A 6 26.24 -0.23 13.20
CA PHE A 6 26.24 -0.77 11.84
C PHE A 6 26.29 -2.30 11.91
N SER A 7 25.14 -2.95 11.68
CA SER A 7 25.10 -4.38 11.39
C SER A 7 24.99 -4.61 9.88
N ARG A 8 25.96 -5.33 9.31
CA ARG A 8 26.01 -5.72 7.90
C ARG A 8 25.28 -7.06 7.70
N ARG A 9 24.35 -7.04 6.72
CA ARG A 9 23.82 -8.13 5.86
C ARG A 9 22.78 -9.15 6.39
N ARG A 10 21.77 -9.30 5.51
CA ARG A 10 20.72 -10.32 5.32
C ARG A 10 19.60 -10.36 6.36
N GLY A 11 18.44 -9.83 5.98
CA GLY A 11 17.18 -10.09 6.67
C GLY A 11 16.61 -8.96 7.54
N GLY A 12 17.09 -7.71 7.41
CA GLY A 12 16.54 -6.58 8.15
C GLY A 12 15.15 -6.20 7.65
N GLY A 13 14.10 -6.50 8.40
CA GLY A 13 12.89 -5.68 8.37
C GLY A 13 13.25 -4.29 8.89
N ALA A 14 12.76 -3.25 8.24
CA ALA A 14 12.90 -1.90 8.76
C ALA A 14 12.06 -1.79 10.04
N VAL A 15 12.71 -1.51 11.16
CA VAL A 15 12.04 -1.08 12.39
C VAL A 15 11.91 0.43 12.30
N ILE A 16 10.71 0.92 12.06
CA ILE A 16 10.40 2.34 12.15
C ILE A 16 9.83 2.58 13.54
N ASP A 17 10.57 3.33 14.34
CA ASP A 17 10.07 3.88 15.59
C ASP A 17 9.19 5.09 15.25
N ALA A 18 7.86 4.89 15.29
CA ALA A 18 6.88 5.97 15.13
C ALA A 18 6.71 6.79 16.42
N GLY A 19 7.71 6.77 17.31
CA GLY A 19 7.77 7.53 18.55
C GLY A 19 8.51 8.86 18.39
N GLY A 20 7.77 9.96 18.36
CA GLY A 20 8.27 11.18 19.03
C GLY A 20 8.00 12.51 18.33
N GLY A 21 6.94 13.19 18.78
CA GLY A 21 6.79 14.64 18.73
C GLY A 21 6.43 15.20 20.10
N ASN A 22 7.29 15.02 21.11
CA ASN A 22 7.13 15.68 22.41
C ASN A 22 7.23 17.21 22.23
N ARG A 23 6.10 17.92 22.32
CA ARG A 23 6.07 19.37 22.49
C ARG A 23 5.29 19.71 23.76
N ALA A 24 6.01 19.77 24.88
CA ALA A 24 5.54 20.41 26.09
C ALA A 24 5.44 21.94 25.87
N GLY A 25 4.29 22.51 26.23
CA GLY A 25 4.16 23.91 26.66
C GLY A 25 3.63 24.91 25.63
N LYS A 26 2.33 25.20 25.68
CA LYS A 26 1.73 26.43 26.27
C LYS A 26 0.32 26.65 25.71
N SER A 27 -0.61 26.88 26.64
CA SER A 27 -1.95 27.40 26.38
C SER A 27 -1.88 28.69 25.56
N ALA A 28 -2.60 28.73 24.44
CA ALA A 28 -3.04 29.96 23.79
C ALA A 28 -4.31 29.68 22.98
N SER A 29 -5.41 30.33 23.35
CA SER A 29 -6.68 30.34 22.61
C SER A 29 -6.50 30.83 21.18
N ALA A 30 -7.11 30.15 20.23
CA ALA A 30 -7.55 30.73 18.97
C ALA A 30 -8.91 30.14 18.59
N LYS A 31 -9.86 31.04 18.38
CA LYS A 31 -11.27 30.80 18.10
C LYS A 31 -11.49 30.97 16.59
N ALA A 32 -12.07 29.98 15.91
CA ALA A 32 -12.79 30.09 14.62
C ALA A 32 -13.52 28.77 14.32
N PRO A 33 -14.56 28.75 13.45
CA PRO A 33 -15.96 28.98 13.77
C PRO A 33 -16.79 27.68 13.77
N ALA A 34 -17.99 27.78 14.35
CA ALA A 34 -18.98 26.71 14.41
C ALA A 34 -19.61 26.39 13.05
N ALA A 35 -19.70 25.10 12.74
CA ALA A 35 -20.80 24.49 11.99
C ALA A 35 -21.08 23.13 12.66
N SER A 36 -22.09 23.09 13.52
CA SER A 36 -23.37 22.40 13.29
C SER A 36 -23.25 20.88 13.40
N THR A 37 -23.28 20.34 14.63
CA THR A 37 -24.44 19.60 15.18
C THR A 37 -24.97 18.47 14.29
N GLY A 38 -24.45 17.27 14.55
CA GLY A 38 -25.08 16.00 14.23
C GLY A 38 -24.40 14.88 15.00
N GLY A 39 -25.13 14.24 15.91
CA GLY A 39 -24.83 12.88 16.41
C GLY A 39 -23.77 12.77 17.50
N THR A 40 -24.15 12.14 18.59
CA THR A 40 -23.30 11.61 19.65
C THR A 40 -22.31 10.55 19.13
N ASP A 41 -21.03 10.67 19.51
CA ASP A 41 -20.01 9.61 19.53
C ASP A 41 -19.83 8.76 18.25
N ASP A 42 -19.45 9.36 17.12
CA ASP A 42 -18.75 8.59 16.08
C ASP A 42 -17.34 8.29 16.60
N VAL A 43 -17.13 7.05 17.07
CA VAL A 43 -15.79 6.50 17.25
C VAL A 43 -15.19 6.35 15.85
N SER A 44 -14.53 7.40 15.39
CA SER A 44 -13.79 7.42 14.12
C SER A 44 -12.65 6.40 14.23
N THR A 45 -12.62 5.42 13.34
CA THR A 45 -11.48 4.50 13.23
C THR A 45 -10.24 5.23 12.68
N ALA A 46 -9.10 4.55 12.72
CA ALA A 46 -7.83 5.05 12.19
C ALA A 46 -7.94 5.27 10.67
N GLY A 47 -8.62 4.38 9.95
CA GLY A 47 -8.94 4.54 8.54
C GLY A 47 -9.88 5.72 8.28
N ASP A 48 -10.91 5.93 9.11
CA ASP A 48 -11.82 7.08 8.97
C ASP A 48 -11.08 8.42 9.09
N LEU A 49 -10.10 8.51 9.99
CA LEU A 49 -9.25 9.69 10.12
C LEU A 49 -8.46 9.95 8.83
N LEU A 50 -7.89 8.89 8.25
CA LEU A 50 -7.12 8.99 7.01
C LEU A 50 -8.02 9.33 5.81
N ARG A 51 -9.24 8.77 5.76
CA ARG A 51 -10.26 9.09 4.75
C ARG A 51 -10.62 10.57 4.77
N ALA A 52 -10.85 11.13 5.96
CA ALA A 52 -11.17 12.54 6.12
C ALA A 52 -10.03 13.47 5.63
N GLU A 53 -8.79 12.97 5.61
CA GLU A 53 -7.61 13.67 5.09
C GLU A 53 -7.37 13.42 3.59
N GLY A 54 -8.22 12.63 2.92
CA GLY A 54 -8.09 12.28 1.51
C GLY A 54 -6.99 11.26 1.22
N ALA A 55 -6.76 10.33 2.16
CA ALA A 55 -5.87 9.20 1.94
C ALA A 55 -6.39 8.25 0.86
N ASP A 56 -5.49 7.41 0.33
CA ASP A 56 -5.88 6.36 -0.58
C ASP A 56 -6.51 5.19 0.21
N ALA A 57 -7.47 4.48 -0.38
CA ALA A 57 -8.26 3.47 0.32
C ALA A 57 -7.44 2.30 0.91
N TYR A 58 -6.32 1.92 0.28
CA TYR A 58 -5.42 0.88 0.82
C TYR A 58 -4.68 1.34 2.09
N LEU A 59 -4.45 2.65 2.24
CA LEU A 59 -3.87 3.22 3.45
C LEU A 59 -4.91 3.30 4.58
N GLU A 60 -6.16 3.65 4.25
CA GLU A 60 -7.27 3.59 5.21
C GLU A 60 -7.42 2.17 5.78
N PHE A 61 -7.52 1.18 4.90
CA PHE A 61 -7.62 -0.23 5.27
C PHE A 61 -6.45 -0.68 6.15
N PHE A 62 -5.21 -0.31 5.80
CA PHE A 62 -4.06 -0.70 6.61
C PHE A 62 -4.10 -0.09 8.01
N ALA A 63 -4.62 1.13 8.15
CA ALA A 63 -4.80 1.78 9.44
C ALA A 63 -5.88 1.09 10.29
N ASP A 64 -7.02 0.75 9.71
CA ASP A 64 -8.08 -0.01 10.38
C ASP A 64 -7.57 -1.39 10.81
N TRP A 65 -6.82 -2.07 9.94
CA TRP A 65 -6.21 -3.36 10.27
C TRP A 65 -5.23 -3.25 11.46
N LEU A 66 -4.43 -2.18 11.53
CA LEU A 66 -3.54 -1.95 12.67
C LEU A 66 -4.30 -1.67 13.96
N GLU A 67 -5.44 -0.98 13.88
CA GLU A 67 -6.32 -0.74 15.02
C GLU A 67 -6.96 -2.02 15.52
N ASP A 68 -7.45 -2.88 14.62
CA ASP A 68 -7.94 -4.21 14.98
C ASP A 68 -6.85 -5.03 15.69
N LYS A 69 -5.61 -5.01 15.17
CA LYS A 69 -4.47 -5.70 15.82
C LYS A 69 -4.09 -5.10 17.16
N ALA A 70 -4.18 -3.78 17.32
CA ALA A 70 -3.92 -3.13 18.59
C ALA A 70 -5.02 -3.47 19.62
N SER A 71 -6.29 -3.49 19.20
CA SER A 71 -7.42 -3.90 20.03
C SER A 71 -7.32 -5.35 20.47
N GLU A 72 -7.02 -6.27 19.55
CA GLU A 72 -6.77 -7.69 19.85
C GLU A 72 -5.64 -7.88 20.88
N ALA A 73 -4.57 -7.08 20.78
CA ALA A 73 -3.38 -7.24 21.63
C ALA A 73 -3.48 -6.52 22.98
N LEU A 74 -4.15 -5.37 23.04
CA LEU A 74 -4.08 -4.42 24.15
C LEU A 74 -5.44 -4.10 24.78
N GLY A 75 -6.55 -4.52 24.17
CA GLY A 75 -7.92 -4.30 24.63
C GLY A 75 -8.56 -3.02 24.08
N ASP A 76 -9.77 -2.72 24.56
CA ASP A 76 -10.61 -1.59 24.11
C ASP A 76 -9.94 -0.22 24.32
N GLU A 77 -8.95 -0.13 25.22
CA GLU A 77 -8.17 1.10 25.38
C GLU A 77 -7.38 1.48 24.12
N ALA A 78 -7.11 0.53 23.23
CA ALA A 78 -6.39 0.76 21.97
C ALA A 78 -7.24 1.44 20.89
N VAL A 79 -8.57 1.48 21.04
CA VAL A 79 -9.50 2.17 20.12
C VAL A 79 -9.95 3.54 20.66
N ALA A 80 -9.24 4.07 21.66
CA ALA A 80 -9.50 5.41 22.17
C ALA A 80 -8.98 6.49 21.19
N PRO A 81 -9.51 7.73 21.23
CA PRO A 81 -9.20 8.75 20.21
C PRO A 81 -7.72 9.11 20.03
N GLU A 82 -6.89 8.96 21.07
CA GLU A 82 -5.44 9.22 20.97
C GLU A 82 -4.69 8.02 20.37
N PRO A 83 -4.85 6.79 20.86
CA PRO A 83 -4.34 5.58 20.22
C PRO A 83 -4.71 5.46 18.74
N THR A 84 -5.97 5.68 18.38
CA THR A 84 -6.46 5.62 16.99
C THR A 84 -5.71 6.60 16.08
N ARG A 85 -5.46 7.84 16.52
CA ARG A 85 -4.65 8.82 15.76
C ARG A 85 -3.20 8.36 15.60
N ARG A 86 -2.62 7.73 16.62
CA ARG A 86 -1.24 7.23 16.56
C ARG A 86 -1.10 6.05 15.64
N LEU A 87 -2.10 5.16 15.61
CA LEU A 87 -2.19 4.06 14.66
C LEU A 87 -2.32 4.56 13.22
N ALA A 88 -3.18 5.55 12.96
CA ALA A 88 -3.28 6.20 11.65
C ALA A 88 -1.94 6.81 11.18
N ASN A 89 -1.22 7.48 12.08
CA ASN A 89 0.11 8.03 11.77
C ASN A 89 1.14 6.92 11.50
N ALA A 90 1.16 5.87 12.32
CA ALA A 90 2.06 4.73 12.13
C ALA A 90 1.78 4.01 10.80
N ALA A 91 0.50 3.86 10.42
CA ALA A 91 0.10 3.31 9.13
C ALA A 91 0.72 4.10 7.96
N ARG A 92 0.59 5.43 8.00
CA ARG A 92 1.15 6.33 6.98
C ARG A 92 2.67 6.24 6.87
N GLU A 93 3.35 6.15 8.00
CA GLU A 93 4.82 6.10 8.04
C GLU A 93 5.35 4.74 7.55
N ILE A 94 4.65 3.65 7.88
CA ILE A 94 5.16 2.31 7.68
C ILE A 94 4.76 1.71 6.33
N LEU A 95 3.57 2.04 5.83
CA LEU A 95 3.05 1.46 4.60
C LEU A 95 3.99 1.61 3.39
N PRO A 96 4.65 2.77 3.13
CA PRO A 96 5.62 2.86 2.04
C PRO A 96 6.79 1.87 2.16
N THR A 97 7.21 1.59 3.40
CA THR A 97 8.29 0.66 3.69
C THR A 97 7.82 -0.79 3.58
N LEU A 98 6.63 -1.09 4.09
CA LEU A 98 5.98 -2.39 3.93
C LEU A 98 5.78 -2.75 2.46
N LEU A 99 5.31 -1.80 1.66
CA LEU A 99 5.18 -1.96 0.22
C LEU A 99 6.55 -2.30 -0.36
N ARG A 100 7.52 -1.37 -0.26
CA ARG A 100 8.85 -1.51 -0.87
C ARG A 100 9.62 -2.77 -0.47
N ASP A 101 9.63 -3.09 0.83
CA ASP A 101 10.50 -4.13 1.39
C ASP A 101 9.75 -5.47 1.58
N GLY A 102 8.44 -5.49 1.30
CA GLY A 102 7.54 -6.64 1.50
C GLY A 102 7.27 -6.97 2.97
N ARG A 103 7.93 -6.29 3.91
CA ARG A 103 7.78 -6.53 5.35
C ARG A 103 8.13 -5.29 6.14
N ALA A 104 7.47 -5.12 7.28
CA ALA A 104 7.79 -4.06 8.22
C ALA A 104 7.44 -4.46 9.65
N THR A 105 8.04 -3.78 10.61
CA THR A 105 7.62 -3.87 12.01
C THR A 105 7.02 -2.52 12.42
N VAL A 106 5.79 -2.55 12.90
CA VAL A 106 5.15 -1.43 13.61
C VAL A 106 5.53 -1.49 15.07
N VAL A 107 6.08 -0.40 15.60
CA VAL A 107 6.30 -0.22 17.05
C VAL A 107 5.73 1.12 17.46
N ILE A 108 4.78 1.11 18.38
CA ILE A 108 4.19 2.31 18.97
C ILE A 108 4.36 2.23 20.49
N PRO A 109 5.40 2.90 21.05
CA PRO A 109 5.69 2.85 22.48
C PRO A 109 4.60 3.51 23.31
N ALA A 110 4.20 2.92 24.44
CA ALA A 110 3.15 3.43 25.32
C ALA A 110 1.89 3.82 24.54
N LEU A 111 1.40 2.92 23.66
CA LEU A 111 0.17 3.16 22.90
C LEU A 111 -1.01 3.32 23.86
N VAL A 112 -1.11 2.46 24.87
CA VAL A 112 -2.15 2.53 25.90
C VAL A 112 -1.55 2.68 27.29
N ALA A 113 -2.31 3.28 28.21
CA ALA A 113 -1.98 3.32 29.63
C ALA A 113 -2.98 2.45 30.40
N GLY A 114 -2.57 1.22 30.73
CA GLY A 114 -3.38 0.29 31.51
C GLY A 114 -3.13 0.40 33.02
N ALA A 115 -3.87 -0.39 33.81
CA ALA A 115 -3.69 -0.47 35.26
C ALA A 115 -2.25 -0.87 35.69
N ASP A 116 -1.57 -1.68 34.88
CA ASP A 116 -0.20 -2.14 35.12
C ASP A 116 0.88 -1.18 34.56
N GLY A 117 0.48 -0.01 34.07
CA GLY A 117 1.36 0.99 33.46
C GLY A 117 1.24 1.09 31.93
N PRO A 118 2.12 1.88 31.28
CA PRO A 118 2.11 2.05 29.83
C PRO A 118 2.45 0.74 29.12
N LYS A 119 1.72 0.43 28.04
CA LYS A 119 1.93 -0.75 27.20
C LYS A 119 2.25 -0.34 25.78
N ASP A 120 3.29 -0.96 25.22
CA ASP A 120 3.71 -0.75 23.84
C ASP A 120 2.87 -1.62 22.90
N PHE A 121 2.62 -1.14 21.69
CA PHE A 121 2.12 -1.96 20.60
C PHE A 121 3.27 -2.34 19.68
N ARG A 122 3.37 -3.63 19.34
CA ARG A 122 4.33 -4.14 18.37
C ARG A 122 3.64 -5.13 17.44
N GLN A 123 3.74 -4.91 16.14
CA GLN A 123 3.19 -5.79 15.12
C GLN A 123 4.21 -6.00 14.00
N ASP A 124 4.60 -7.25 13.76
CA ASP A 124 5.35 -7.61 12.55
C ASP A 124 4.35 -7.84 11.41
N VAL A 125 4.58 -7.22 10.26
CA VAL A 125 3.69 -7.21 9.10
C VAL A 125 4.44 -7.73 7.88
N ASP A 126 3.80 -8.65 7.16
CA ASP A 126 4.26 -9.19 5.88
C ASP A 126 3.22 -8.82 4.81
N LEU A 127 3.68 -8.18 3.74
CA LEU A 127 2.83 -7.75 2.63
C LEU A 127 2.11 -8.95 2.00
N ALA A 128 2.75 -10.12 1.94
CA ALA A 128 2.16 -11.34 1.42
C ALA A 128 0.90 -11.80 2.21
N THR A 129 0.76 -11.38 3.47
CA THR A 129 -0.42 -11.67 4.30
C THR A 129 -1.57 -10.69 4.01
N LEU A 130 -1.25 -9.44 3.63
CA LEU A 130 -2.24 -8.40 3.35
C LEU A 130 -2.67 -8.36 1.89
N GLU A 131 -1.80 -8.74 0.96
CA GLU A 131 -2.05 -8.73 -0.49
C GLU A 131 -3.37 -9.39 -0.91
N PRO A 132 -3.73 -10.61 -0.45
CA PRO A 132 -4.98 -11.22 -0.85
C PRO A 132 -6.21 -10.40 -0.43
N VAL A 133 -6.13 -9.69 0.70
CA VAL A 133 -7.21 -8.86 1.20
C VAL A 133 -7.24 -7.52 0.46
N LEU A 134 -6.09 -6.87 0.28
CA LEU A 134 -5.97 -5.60 -0.44
C LEU A 134 -6.43 -5.72 -1.89
N VAL A 135 -6.10 -6.83 -2.55
CA VAL A 135 -6.55 -7.13 -3.91
C VAL A 135 -8.00 -7.61 -3.90
N GLY A 136 -8.39 -8.42 -2.90
CA GLY A 136 -9.75 -8.93 -2.68
C GLY A 136 -10.80 -7.82 -2.56
N GLU A 137 -10.47 -6.78 -1.80
CA GLU A 137 -11.29 -5.60 -1.55
C GLU A 137 -11.10 -4.51 -2.63
N HIS A 138 -10.39 -4.82 -3.73
CA HIS A 138 -10.13 -3.89 -4.84
C HIS A 138 -9.40 -2.60 -4.45
N LEU A 139 -8.65 -2.64 -3.35
CA LEU A 139 -7.85 -1.53 -2.83
C LEU A 139 -6.49 -1.42 -3.55
N MET A 140 -6.03 -2.54 -4.15
CA MET A 140 -4.76 -2.62 -4.86
C MET A 140 -4.94 -3.30 -6.23
N GLY A 141 -4.54 -2.60 -7.30
CA GLY A 141 -4.48 -3.14 -8.65
C GLY A 141 -3.10 -3.71 -8.98
N ILE A 142 -2.95 -4.18 -10.22
CA ILE A 142 -1.71 -4.80 -10.71
C ILE A 142 -0.49 -3.86 -10.60
N ARG A 143 -0.70 -2.55 -10.80
CA ARG A 143 0.36 -1.55 -10.78
C ARG A 143 0.87 -1.33 -9.38
N GLU A 144 -0.06 -1.12 -8.44
CA GLU A 144 0.22 -0.89 -7.04
C GLU A 144 0.90 -2.10 -6.41
N LEU A 145 0.45 -3.30 -6.79
CA LEU A 145 1.06 -4.55 -6.39
C LEU A 145 2.51 -4.63 -6.87
N LEU A 146 2.75 -4.60 -8.18
CA LEU A 146 4.10 -4.74 -8.75
C LEU A 146 5.04 -3.61 -8.29
N TYR A 147 4.56 -2.37 -8.26
CA TYR A 147 5.35 -1.25 -7.75
C TYR A 147 5.65 -1.40 -6.25
N GLY A 148 4.67 -1.89 -5.49
CA GLY A 148 4.80 -2.22 -4.07
C GLY A 148 5.99 -3.14 -3.87
N HIS A 149 6.02 -4.29 -4.56
CA HIS A 149 7.13 -5.24 -4.51
C HIS A 149 8.50 -4.73 -5.00
N GLY A 150 8.63 -3.46 -5.36
CA GLY A 150 9.88 -2.85 -5.81
C GLY A 150 10.27 -3.22 -7.23
N GLU A 151 9.33 -3.69 -8.04
CA GLU A 151 9.57 -4.04 -9.44
C GLU A 151 9.90 -2.78 -10.26
N ASP A 152 10.72 -2.95 -11.31
CA ASP A 152 11.09 -1.84 -12.16
C ASP A 152 9.92 -1.35 -13.05
N GLN A 153 10.08 -0.16 -13.64
CA GLN A 153 9.02 0.40 -14.50
C GLN A 153 8.69 -0.47 -15.71
N ALA A 154 9.63 -1.26 -16.21
CA ALA A 154 9.36 -2.14 -17.35
C ALA A 154 8.43 -3.28 -16.94
N THR A 155 8.66 -3.86 -15.76
CA THR A 155 7.84 -4.91 -15.16
C THR A 155 6.45 -4.39 -14.83
N VAL A 156 6.34 -3.20 -14.21
CA VAL A 156 5.06 -2.55 -13.95
C VAL A 156 4.29 -2.26 -15.24
N ALA A 157 4.98 -1.77 -16.29
CA ALA A 157 4.37 -1.52 -17.59
C ALA A 157 3.82 -2.79 -18.22
N LEU A 158 4.60 -3.88 -18.20
CA LEU A 158 4.15 -5.17 -18.73
C LEU A 158 2.95 -5.72 -17.96
N GLY A 159 2.96 -5.63 -16.63
CA GLY A 159 1.84 -6.10 -15.81
C GLY A 159 0.56 -5.33 -16.09
N HIS A 160 0.65 -4.01 -16.21
CA HIS A 160 -0.48 -3.18 -16.63
C HIS A 160 -0.98 -3.54 -18.03
N TRP A 161 -0.07 -3.76 -18.98
CA TRP A 161 -0.44 -4.18 -20.33
C TRP A 161 -1.16 -5.55 -20.31
N LEU A 162 -0.62 -6.55 -19.60
CA LEU A 162 -1.25 -7.87 -19.46
C LEU A 162 -2.62 -7.80 -18.79
N MET A 163 -2.80 -6.92 -17.80
CA MET A 163 -4.10 -6.67 -17.20
C MET A 163 -5.09 -6.09 -18.21
N ASN A 164 -4.69 -5.08 -18.99
CA ASN A 164 -5.53 -4.54 -20.07
C ASN A 164 -5.85 -5.59 -21.14
N GLN A 165 -4.93 -6.51 -21.44
CA GLN A 165 -5.21 -7.63 -22.33
C GLN A 165 -6.24 -8.58 -21.72
N ALA A 166 -6.15 -8.91 -20.44
CA ALA A 166 -7.13 -9.73 -19.74
C ALA A 166 -8.52 -9.06 -19.72
N GLU A 167 -8.57 -7.74 -19.51
CA GLU A 167 -9.80 -6.96 -19.54
C GLU A 167 -10.35 -6.77 -20.97
N GLY A 168 -9.49 -6.82 -21.99
CA GLY A 168 -9.86 -6.61 -23.40
C GLY A 168 -10.19 -7.87 -24.19
N ASP A 169 -9.75 -9.05 -23.73
CA ASP A 169 -9.89 -10.33 -24.44
C ASP A 169 -11.23 -11.04 -24.27
N GLY A 170 -12.11 -10.55 -23.42
CA GLY A 170 -13.50 -10.99 -23.50
C GLY A 170 -14.13 -10.50 -24.81
N GLU A 171 -15.11 -11.25 -25.32
CA GLU A 171 -15.77 -10.93 -26.59
C GLU A 171 -16.16 -9.44 -26.66
N ALA A 172 -16.12 -8.81 -27.84
CA ALA A 172 -16.21 -7.35 -28.01
C ALA A 172 -17.44 -6.66 -27.37
N GLU A 173 -18.46 -7.43 -26.97
CA GLU A 173 -19.64 -6.97 -26.22
C GLU A 173 -19.45 -6.96 -24.68
N GLU A 174 -18.35 -7.48 -24.16
CA GLU A 174 -18.06 -7.67 -22.73
C GLU A 174 -16.93 -6.77 -22.20
N ARG A 175 -16.58 -5.66 -22.86
CA ARG A 175 -15.46 -4.73 -22.52
C ARG A 175 -15.45 -4.13 -21.09
N ASP A 176 -16.43 -4.45 -20.24
CA ASP A 176 -16.41 -4.19 -18.80
C ASP A 176 -16.01 -5.48 -18.03
N LEU A 177 -14.91 -6.12 -18.44
CA LEU A 177 -14.39 -7.31 -17.78
C LEU A 177 -13.64 -6.92 -16.52
N TRP A 178 -14.34 -6.93 -15.39
CA TRP A 178 -13.65 -7.00 -14.11
C TRP A 178 -13.00 -8.38 -13.95
N VAL A 179 -11.67 -8.40 -13.90
CA VAL A 179 -10.88 -9.59 -13.59
C VAL A 179 -10.93 -9.82 -12.07
N SER A 180 -11.04 -11.07 -11.62
CA SER A 180 -11.13 -11.36 -10.19
C SER A 180 -9.87 -10.96 -9.43
N PRO A 181 -9.94 -10.72 -8.11
CA PRO A 181 -8.76 -10.48 -7.28
C PRO A 181 -7.64 -11.51 -7.46
N ASP A 182 -7.97 -12.79 -7.46
CA ASP A 182 -7.04 -13.89 -7.75
C ASP A 182 -6.33 -13.75 -9.11
N ALA A 183 -7.02 -13.20 -10.11
CA ALA A 183 -6.43 -12.99 -11.41
C ALA A 183 -5.34 -11.93 -11.39
N VAL A 184 -5.51 -10.85 -10.62
CA VAL A 184 -4.49 -9.80 -10.46
C VAL A 184 -3.19 -10.41 -9.90
N LEU A 185 -3.30 -11.25 -8.87
CA LEU A 185 -2.13 -11.95 -8.29
C LEU A 185 -1.45 -12.87 -9.32
N ARG A 186 -2.23 -13.67 -10.05
CA ARG A 186 -1.68 -14.57 -11.09
C ARG A 186 -1.04 -13.81 -12.24
N ILE A 187 -1.62 -12.68 -12.66
CA ILE A 187 -1.06 -11.80 -13.70
C ILE A 187 0.24 -11.18 -13.20
N ALA A 188 0.35 -10.77 -11.93
CA ALA A 188 1.59 -10.25 -11.35
C ALA A 188 2.71 -11.29 -11.39
N ASP A 189 2.42 -12.53 -10.97
CA ASP A 189 3.40 -13.62 -11.00
C ASP A 189 3.82 -13.99 -12.43
N ALA A 190 2.86 -14.04 -13.34
CA ALA A 190 3.14 -14.28 -14.75
C ALA A 190 3.97 -13.16 -15.37
N THR A 191 3.76 -11.91 -14.95
CA THR A 191 4.57 -10.74 -15.38
C THR A 191 6.03 -10.90 -14.96
N ARG A 192 6.29 -11.28 -13.71
CA ARG A 192 7.67 -11.51 -13.22
C ARG A 192 8.35 -12.66 -13.94
N ALA A 193 7.62 -13.75 -14.20
CA ALA A 193 8.13 -14.86 -14.99
C ALA A 193 8.48 -14.39 -16.42
N ALA A 194 7.57 -13.63 -17.04
CA ALA A 194 7.75 -13.11 -18.39
C ALA A 194 8.97 -12.21 -18.53
N ILE A 195 9.22 -11.28 -17.58
CA ILE A 195 10.40 -10.41 -17.62
C ILE A 195 11.69 -11.23 -17.50
N ARG A 196 11.72 -12.26 -16.64
CA ARG A 196 12.90 -13.15 -16.54
C ARG A 196 13.17 -13.88 -17.84
N ASP A 197 12.14 -14.43 -18.47
CA ASP A 197 12.26 -15.17 -19.73
C ASP A 197 12.63 -14.24 -20.89
N LEU A 198 12.01 -13.06 -20.96
CA LEU A 198 12.33 -12.03 -21.95
C LEU A 198 13.79 -11.59 -21.86
N ASN A 199 14.30 -11.37 -20.64
CA ASN A 199 15.70 -10.98 -20.44
C ASN A 199 16.67 -12.11 -20.80
N ALA A 200 16.25 -13.37 -20.64
CA ALA A 200 17.09 -14.54 -20.95
C ALA A 200 17.07 -14.92 -22.44
N GLN A 201 15.93 -14.76 -23.13
CA GLN A 201 15.68 -15.35 -24.45
C GLN A 201 15.27 -14.32 -25.51
N GLY A 202 15.07 -13.06 -25.14
CA GLY A 202 14.53 -12.00 -26.03
C GLY A 202 13.03 -12.13 -26.32
N ARG A 203 12.37 -13.14 -25.76
CA ARG A 203 10.93 -13.40 -25.86
C ARG A 203 10.44 -14.16 -24.62
N ALA A 204 9.16 -14.05 -24.30
CA ALA A 204 8.50 -14.82 -23.26
C ALA A 204 7.10 -15.26 -23.72
N GLU A 205 6.69 -16.47 -23.34
CA GLU A 205 5.31 -16.91 -23.46
C GLU A 205 4.64 -16.77 -22.08
N VAL A 206 3.55 -16.00 -22.04
CA VAL A 206 2.77 -15.73 -20.84
C VAL A 206 1.48 -16.52 -20.93
N VAL A 207 1.27 -17.41 -19.97
CA VAL A 207 0.06 -18.22 -19.86
C VAL A 207 -0.54 -18.02 -18.47
N VAL A 208 -1.64 -17.29 -18.40
CA VAL A 208 -2.40 -17.11 -17.16
C VAL A 208 -3.70 -17.89 -17.28
N ARG A 209 -3.81 -18.96 -16.49
CA ARG A 209 -4.94 -19.89 -16.60
C ARG A 209 -6.06 -19.59 -15.64
N GLY A 210 -7.27 -19.97 -16.05
CA GLY A 210 -8.45 -19.94 -15.21
C GLY A 210 -8.81 -18.54 -14.74
N LEU A 211 -8.67 -17.56 -15.64
CA LEU A 211 -9.23 -16.24 -15.47
C LEU A 211 -10.74 -16.35 -15.58
N VAL A 212 -11.48 -15.56 -14.80
CA VAL A 212 -12.94 -15.58 -14.81
C VAL A 212 -13.46 -14.19 -15.12
N CYS A 213 -14.26 -14.07 -16.18
CA CYS A 213 -15.03 -12.87 -16.42
C CYS A 213 -16.09 -12.73 -15.33
N GLN A 214 -16.05 -11.67 -14.53
CA GLN A 214 -17.05 -11.50 -13.46
C GLN A 214 -18.48 -11.39 -13.99
N ARG A 215 -18.68 -10.84 -15.19
CA ARG A 215 -20.01 -10.63 -15.79
C ARG A 215 -20.59 -11.91 -16.38
N SER A 216 -19.88 -12.56 -17.30
CA SER A 216 -20.35 -13.77 -17.96
C SER A 216 -20.11 -15.05 -17.15
N LYS A 217 -19.33 -14.97 -16.07
CA LYS A 217 -18.88 -16.10 -15.24
C LYS A 217 -18.14 -17.18 -16.03
N LYS A 218 -17.77 -16.89 -17.28
CA LYS A 218 -16.99 -17.81 -18.12
C LYS A 218 -15.52 -17.77 -17.71
N SER A 219 -14.90 -18.93 -17.69
CA SER A 219 -13.46 -19.05 -17.51
C SER A 219 -12.75 -19.01 -18.86
N TYR A 220 -11.58 -18.38 -18.89
CA TYR A 220 -10.70 -18.33 -20.05
C TYR A 220 -9.23 -18.33 -19.61
N ASP A 221 -8.34 -18.59 -20.56
CA ASP A 221 -6.90 -18.53 -20.36
C ASP A 221 -6.35 -17.34 -21.16
N LEU A 222 -5.56 -16.48 -20.53
CA LEU A 222 -4.79 -15.46 -21.23
C LEU A 222 -3.49 -16.09 -21.72
N VAL A 223 -3.32 -16.14 -23.04
CA VAL A 223 -2.08 -16.59 -23.68
C VAL A 223 -1.52 -15.45 -24.51
N ARG A 224 -0.28 -15.05 -24.22
CA ARG A 224 0.42 -13.96 -24.92
C ARG A 224 1.86 -14.32 -25.17
N THR A 225 2.37 -13.90 -26.32
CA THR A 225 3.80 -13.84 -26.56
C THR A 225 4.26 -12.41 -26.35
N VAL A 226 5.27 -12.22 -25.51
CA VAL A 226 5.86 -10.93 -25.18
C VAL A 226 7.26 -10.88 -25.78
N ASP A 227 7.53 -9.81 -26.53
CA ASP A 227 8.84 -9.52 -27.10
C ASP A 227 9.19 -8.03 -26.88
N THR A 228 10.26 -7.56 -27.53
CA THR A 228 10.69 -6.17 -27.39
C THR A 228 9.66 -5.16 -27.95
N ALA A 229 8.89 -5.53 -28.98
CA ALA A 229 7.87 -4.65 -29.54
C ALA A 229 6.71 -4.48 -28.56
N VAL A 230 6.24 -5.58 -27.96
CA VAL A 230 5.22 -5.55 -26.89
C VAL A 230 5.70 -4.73 -25.69
N MET A 231 6.97 -4.82 -25.32
CA MET A 231 7.51 -4.01 -24.23
C MET A 231 7.52 -2.51 -24.54
N ASN A 232 7.71 -2.12 -25.79
CA ASN A 232 7.62 -0.72 -26.19
C ASN A 232 6.17 -0.22 -26.11
N GLU A 233 5.22 -1.01 -26.62
CA GLU A 233 3.79 -0.72 -26.51
C GLU A 233 3.35 -0.60 -25.03
N ALA A 234 3.77 -1.54 -24.18
CA ALA A 234 3.46 -1.52 -22.76
C ALA A 234 3.96 -0.24 -22.06
N ARG A 235 5.17 0.22 -22.42
CA ARG A 235 5.76 1.47 -21.89
C ARG A 235 5.02 2.70 -22.37
N GLU A 236 4.65 2.76 -23.65
CA GLU A 236 3.87 3.85 -24.22
C GLU A 236 2.48 3.95 -23.55
N GLY A 237 1.81 2.82 -23.36
CA GLY A 237 0.53 2.75 -22.65
C GLY A 237 0.63 3.26 -21.21
N LEU A 238 1.70 2.89 -20.48
CA LEU A 238 1.90 3.39 -19.12
C LEU A 238 2.16 4.91 -19.09
N ALA A 239 2.95 5.44 -20.03
CA ALA A 239 3.27 6.87 -20.12
C ALA A 239 2.04 7.76 -20.39
N HIS A 240 1.01 7.23 -21.05
CA HIS A 240 -0.26 7.93 -21.23
C HIS A 240 -1.15 7.96 -19.97
N THR A 241 -0.81 7.16 -18.96
CA THR A 241 -1.57 7.00 -17.71
C THR A 241 -0.82 7.57 -16.48
N ASP A 242 0.25 8.32 -16.72
CA ASP A 242 1.31 8.64 -15.75
C ASP A 242 1.03 9.83 -14.80
N SER A 243 -0.24 10.21 -14.59
CA SER A 243 -0.59 11.13 -13.50
C SER A 243 -0.38 10.47 -12.13
N PHE A 244 -0.56 9.14 -12.05
CA PHE A 244 -0.56 8.35 -10.82
C PHE A 244 0.85 8.08 -10.25
N ILE A 245 1.79 7.56 -11.05
CA ILE A 245 3.17 7.30 -10.58
C ILE A 245 3.91 8.61 -10.27
N ALA A 246 3.60 9.69 -11.00
CA ALA A 246 4.10 11.03 -10.68
C ALA A 246 3.58 11.56 -9.34
N ASP A 247 2.39 11.13 -8.89
CA ASP A 247 1.82 11.48 -7.59
C ASP A 247 2.39 10.60 -6.47
N LEU A 248 2.51 9.29 -6.68
CA LEU A 248 3.21 8.38 -5.76
C LEU A 248 4.68 8.77 -5.54
N ARG A 249 5.39 9.20 -6.59
CA ARG A 249 6.78 9.71 -6.49
C ARG A 249 6.86 11.06 -5.80
N ARG A 250 5.83 11.91 -5.89
CA ARG A 250 5.74 13.17 -5.13
C ARG A 250 5.48 12.90 -3.66
N LYS A 251 4.55 12.00 -3.33
CA LYS A 251 4.19 11.61 -1.96
C LYS A 251 5.32 10.84 -1.25
N ASN A 252 6.12 10.05 -1.98
CA ASN A 252 7.25 9.29 -1.43
C ASN A 252 8.61 10.03 -1.44
N LYS A 253 8.69 11.27 -1.93
CA LYS A 253 9.88 12.11 -1.71
C LYS A 253 9.81 12.67 -0.29
N ALA A 254 10.76 12.25 0.55
CA ALA A 254 11.02 12.87 1.85
C ALA A 254 11.02 14.41 1.70
N PRO A 255 10.51 15.15 2.71
CA PRO A 255 10.39 16.60 2.62
C PRO A 255 11.74 17.20 2.25
N PRO A 256 11.78 18.19 1.33
CA PRO A 256 13.03 18.81 0.94
C PRO A 256 13.67 19.36 2.21
N GLU A 257 14.89 18.90 2.48
CA GLU A 257 15.73 19.45 3.53
C GLU A 257 15.61 20.98 3.48
N MET A 258 15.17 21.57 4.59
CA MET A 258 15.25 23.00 4.81
C MET A 258 16.71 23.39 4.65
N ARG A 259 17.06 23.81 3.43
CA ARG A 259 18.32 24.43 3.11
C ARG A 259 18.45 25.63 4.02
N ARG A 260 19.33 25.45 5.01
CA ARG A 260 20.07 26.46 5.75
C ARG A 260 19.87 27.87 5.19
N THR A 261 19.22 28.71 5.97
CA THR A 261 19.55 30.14 5.99
C THR A 261 19.86 30.51 7.43
N LYS A 262 21.15 30.46 7.77
CA LYS A 262 21.76 31.41 8.70
C LYS A 262 22.23 32.59 7.85
N PRO A 263 22.11 33.82 8.34
CA PRO A 263 23.01 34.31 9.39
C PRO A 263 22.41 34.23 10.79
#